data_AF-A0A9D6PML2-F1
#
_entry.id   AF-A0A9D6PML2-F1
#
_cell.length_a   1.000
_cell.length_b   1.000
_cell.length_c   1.000
_cell.angle_alpha   90.00
_cell.angle_beta   90.00
_cell.angle_gamma   90.00
#
_symmetry.space_group_name_H-M   'P 1'
#
loop_
_entity.id
_entity.type
_entity.pdbx_description
1 polymer ?
#
loop_
_entity_poly.entity_id
_entity_poly.type
_entity_poly.pdbx_seq_one_letter_code
_entity_poly.pdbx_strand_id
1 'polypeptide(L)'
;MKLRGPALGILLAFLPVAVIAVDVLITALVEDTTPPPPPDTAVIFRGIAYPSSPVTIQRNGQTQVVVPADPAARFDVKLSNQAPGAVTYTVFASDVQGLVGSPMDFSLQLTLGSTVTLSGIFLGPTIQADKDRLRLGDTVTLLGVTAPRSEVTIIVASEQDRMFTTTADASGAWVRQVVAQDIGIGDHTARAKAVSPGQEVSSFSKSVAFSVIAGPAEPCDGKNRADINCDGKVNLTDFSILLFYWRQREPANARADINRDGTVNLTDFSIFLFHWSR
;
A
#
# COMPACT_ATOMS: atom_id res chain seq x y z
N MET A 1 -6.37 -147.45 9.96
CA MET A 1 -5.46 -146.80 9.00
C MET A 1 -5.88 -145.33 8.91
N LYS A 2 -5.12 -144.41 9.52
CA LYS A 2 -5.45 -142.98 9.62
C LYS A 2 -5.06 -142.26 8.32
N LEU A 3 -5.97 -141.48 7.73
CA LEU A 3 -5.67 -140.45 6.74
C LEU A 3 -6.52 -139.20 7.08
N ARG A 4 -5.82 -138.09 7.39
CA ARG A 4 -6.38 -136.74 7.59
C ARG A 4 -6.33 -135.99 6.25
N GLY A 5 -7.43 -135.33 5.87
CA GLY A 5 -7.46 -134.28 4.84
C GLY A 5 -7.80 -132.92 5.48
N PRO A 6 -7.30 -131.77 4.97
CA PRO A 6 -7.29 -130.50 5.70
C PRO A 6 -8.53 -129.63 5.42
N ALA A 7 -8.88 -128.79 6.40
CA ALA A 7 -9.93 -127.79 6.34
C ALA A 7 -9.42 -126.47 5.74
N LEU A 8 -10.21 -125.86 4.85
CA LEU A 8 -9.96 -124.56 4.23
C LEU A 8 -10.92 -123.52 4.82
N GLY A 9 -10.40 -122.52 5.52
CA GLY A 9 -11.16 -121.38 6.04
C GLY A 9 -11.11 -120.19 5.09
N ILE A 10 -12.26 -119.59 4.79
CA ILE A 10 -12.40 -118.39 3.94
C ILE A 10 -12.49 -117.16 4.85
N LEU A 11 -11.61 -116.18 4.63
CA LEU A 11 -11.54 -114.90 5.35
C LEU A 11 -12.19 -113.82 4.47
N LEU A 12 -13.31 -113.22 4.90
CA LEU A 12 -13.89 -112.04 4.26
C LEU A 12 -13.18 -110.77 4.75
N ALA A 13 -12.64 -109.96 3.83
CA ALA A 13 -12.08 -108.64 4.11
C ALA A 13 -13.11 -107.54 3.79
N PHE A 14 -13.41 -106.68 4.77
CA PHE A 14 -14.19 -105.44 4.58
C PHE A 14 -13.22 -104.28 4.26
N LEU A 15 -13.46 -103.58 3.14
CA LEU A 15 -12.78 -102.33 2.79
C LEU A 15 -13.57 -101.13 3.39
N PRO A 16 -12.91 -100.13 4.01
CA PRO A 16 -13.61 -98.96 4.52
C PRO A 16 -13.90 -97.96 3.39
N VAL A 17 -15.08 -97.35 3.42
CA VAL A 17 -15.47 -96.23 2.54
C VAL A 17 -14.98 -94.93 3.18
N ALA A 18 -14.22 -94.13 2.42
CA ALA A 18 -13.76 -92.81 2.85
C ALA A 18 -14.87 -91.76 2.67
N VAL A 19 -15.20 -91.05 3.75
CA VAL A 19 -16.08 -89.88 3.71
C VAL A 19 -15.23 -88.64 3.42
N ILE A 20 -15.53 -87.94 2.33
CA ILE A 20 -14.89 -86.66 1.99
C ILE A 20 -15.74 -85.55 2.61
N ALA A 21 -15.22 -84.89 3.64
CA ALA A 21 -15.79 -83.63 4.13
C ALA A 21 -15.34 -82.49 3.20
N VAL A 22 -16.30 -81.75 2.65
CA VAL A 22 -16.02 -80.52 1.89
C VAL A 22 -16.16 -79.36 2.86
N ASP A 23 -15.03 -78.79 3.29
CA ASP A 23 -15.01 -77.56 4.08
C ASP A 23 -15.33 -76.37 3.15
N VAL A 24 -16.51 -75.78 3.33
CA VAL A 24 -16.89 -74.54 2.64
C VAL A 24 -16.26 -73.36 3.37
N LEU A 25 -15.20 -72.79 2.78
CA LEU A 25 -14.58 -71.56 3.29
C LEU A 25 -15.42 -70.35 2.86
N ILE A 26 -16.21 -69.77 3.77
CA ILE A 26 -16.87 -68.48 3.56
C ILE A 26 -15.85 -67.38 3.87
N THR A 27 -15.26 -66.78 2.84
CA THR A 27 -14.43 -65.59 3.00
C THR A 27 -15.30 -64.36 2.87
N ALA A 28 -15.64 -63.70 3.99
CA ALA A 28 -16.24 -62.38 3.95
C ALA A 28 -15.14 -61.36 3.63
N LEU A 29 -15.27 -60.65 2.50
CA LEU A 29 -14.46 -59.46 2.24
C LEU A 29 -14.98 -58.36 3.16
N VAL A 30 -14.18 -58.00 4.17
CA VAL A 30 -14.42 -56.77 4.93
C VAL A 30 -14.10 -55.63 3.99
N GLU A 31 -15.10 -54.84 3.60
CA GLU A 31 -14.85 -53.60 2.87
C GLU A 31 -13.91 -52.73 3.71
N ASP A 32 -12.79 -52.31 3.11
CA ASP A 32 -11.81 -51.42 3.73
C ASP A 32 -12.45 -50.03 3.92
N THR A 33 -13.10 -49.83 5.06
CA THR A 33 -13.70 -48.54 5.41
C THR A 33 -12.61 -47.59 5.88
N THR A 34 -11.83 -47.04 4.95
CA THR A 34 -10.96 -45.90 5.27
C THR A 34 -11.83 -44.79 5.87
N PRO A 35 -11.52 -44.27 7.07
CA PRO A 35 -12.31 -43.20 7.69
C PRO A 35 -12.45 -42.02 6.72
N PRO A 36 -13.61 -41.35 6.66
CA PRO A 36 -13.75 -40.15 5.84
C PRO A 36 -12.66 -39.13 6.24
N PRO A 37 -12.02 -38.46 5.27
CA PRO A 37 -10.95 -37.52 5.56
C PRO A 37 -11.46 -36.45 6.54
N PRO A 38 -10.61 -36.00 7.48
CA PRO A 38 -11.00 -34.95 8.42
C PRO A 38 -11.53 -33.73 7.66
N PRO A 39 -12.60 -33.08 8.13
CA PRO A 39 -13.13 -31.89 7.49
C PRO A 39 -12.08 -30.76 7.47
N ASP A 40 -11.69 -30.31 6.26
CA ASP A 40 -10.72 -29.21 6.06
C ASP A 40 -11.42 -27.86 6.25
N THR A 41 -10.97 -27.08 7.23
CA THR A 41 -11.36 -25.68 7.37
C THR A 41 -10.33 -24.82 6.66
N ALA A 42 -10.76 -23.98 5.72
CA ALA A 42 -9.84 -23.19 4.90
C ALA A 42 -10.26 -21.72 4.79
N VAL A 43 -9.27 -20.86 4.59
CA VAL A 43 -9.47 -19.44 4.28
C VAL A 43 -8.68 -19.09 3.02
N ILE A 44 -9.37 -18.48 2.04
CA ILE A 44 -8.78 -18.03 0.78
C ILE A 44 -8.72 -16.50 0.79
N PHE A 45 -7.56 -15.94 0.47
CA PHE A 45 -7.33 -14.50 0.36
C PHE A 45 -7.03 -14.14 -1.08
N ARG A 46 -7.81 -13.24 -1.66
CA ARG A 46 -7.67 -12.77 -3.04
C ARG A 46 -7.65 -11.26 -3.08
N GLY A 47 -6.59 -10.71 -3.67
CA GLY A 47 -6.43 -9.27 -3.66
C GLY A 47 -5.33 -8.72 -4.52
N ILE A 48 -5.11 -7.43 -4.28
CA ILE A 48 -4.14 -6.55 -4.91
C ILE A 48 -3.28 -5.93 -3.81
N ALA A 49 -1.97 -5.97 -3.98
CA ALA A 49 -0.97 -5.41 -3.08
C ALA A 49 0.01 -4.53 -3.87
N TYR A 50 1.31 -4.80 -3.78
CA TYR A 50 2.37 -4.11 -4.52
C TYR A 50 3.05 -5.09 -5.50
N PRO A 51 3.42 -4.66 -6.71
CA PRO A 51 4.02 -5.55 -7.72
C PRO A 51 5.24 -6.29 -7.21
N SER A 52 5.24 -7.63 -7.35
CA SER A 52 6.37 -8.49 -6.94
C SER A 52 6.79 -8.40 -5.47
N SER A 53 5.99 -7.77 -4.62
CA SER A 53 6.29 -7.58 -3.19
C SER A 53 5.73 -8.71 -2.32
N PRO A 54 6.38 -9.01 -1.17
CA PRO A 54 5.87 -9.99 -0.22
C PRO A 54 4.60 -9.48 0.49
N VAL A 55 3.52 -10.23 0.33
CA VAL A 55 2.27 -10.14 1.09
C VAL A 55 2.34 -11.09 2.26
N THR A 56 2.17 -10.54 3.46
CA THR A 56 2.16 -11.30 4.71
C THR A 56 0.74 -11.43 5.23
N ILE A 57 0.35 -12.65 5.60
CA ILE A 57 -0.93 -12.95 6.24
C ILE A 57 -0.65 -13.47 7.65
N GLN A 58 -1.17 -12.76 8.64
CA GLN A 58 -1.10 -13.13 10.05
C GLN A 58 -2.45 -13.66 10.54
N ARG A 59 -2.40 -14.55 11.53
CA ARG A 59 -3.52 -15.02 12.33
C ARG A 59 -3.26 -14.64 13.77
N ASN A 60 -4.11 -13.81 14.37
CA ASN A 60 -3.97 -13.32 15.74
C ASN A 60 -2.54 -12.78 16.02
N GLY A 61 -1.99 -12.01 15.09
CA GLY A 61 -0.64 -11.43 15.16
C GLY A 61 0.52 -12.37 14.82
N GLN A 62 0.28 -13.67 14.58
CA GLN A 62 1.32 -14.63 14.17
C GLN A 62 1.31 -14.87 12.67
N THR A 63 2.45 -14.68 12.01
CA THR A 63 2.62 -14.94 10.57
C THR A 63 2.29 -16.39 10.23
N GLN A 64 1.32 -16.58 9.33
CA GLN A 64 0.97 -17.89 8.78
C GLN A 64 1.72 -18.16 7.48
N VAL A 65 1.81 -17.14 6.62
CA VAL A 65 2.46 -17.25 5.32
C VAL A 65 2.94 -15.89 4.83
N VAL A 66 3.99 -15.93 4.00
CA VAL A 66 4.47 -14.81 3.20
C VAL A 66 4.52 -15.29 1.75
N VAL A 67 3.78 -14.63 0.86
CA VAL A 67 3.78 -14.94 -0.58
C VAL A 67 4.08 -13.68 -1.38
N PRO A 68 4.82 -13.74 -2.48
CA PRO A 68 4.94 -12.60 -3.37
C PRO A 68 3.61 -12.38 -4.12
N ALA A 69 3.20 -11.13 -4.27
CA ALA A 69 2.24 -10.77 -5.30
C ALA A 69 2.88 -10.92 -6.69
N ASP A 70 2.08 -11.12 -7.72
CA ASP A 70 2.55 -11.20 -9.10
C ASP A 70 2.99 -9.81 -9.64
N PRO A 71 3.55 -9.73 -10.86
CA PRO A 71 3.92 -8.45 -11.48
C PRO A 71 2.73 -7.49 -11.71
N ALA A 72 1.49 -7.99 -11.75
CA ALA A 72 0.27 -7.19 -11.80
C ALA A 72 -0.25 -6.81 -10.39
N ALA A 73 0.56 -7.04 -9.35
CA ALA A 73 0.27 -6.85 -7.94
C ALA A 73 -0.83 -7.76 -7.36
N ARG A 74 -1.27 -8.81 -8.06
CA ARG A 74 -2.31 -9.71 -7.57
C ARG A 74 -1.75 -10.84 -6.72
N PHE A 75 -2.53 -11.32 -5.75
CA PHE A 75 -2.23 -12.51 -4.97
C PHE A 75 -3.49 -13.36 -4.75
N ASP A 76 -3.30 -14.68 -4.71
CA ASP A 76 -4.32 -15.69 -4.37
C ASP A 76 -3.68 -16.73 -3.45
N VAL A 77 -4.16 -16.82 -2.21
CA VAL A 77 -3.57 -17.65 -1.17
C VAL A 77 -4.64 -18.45 -0.45
N LYS A 78 -4.46 -19.77 -0.38
CA LYS A 78 -5.28 -20.66 0.45
C LYS A 78 -4.51 -21.10 1.69
N LEU A 79 -5.08 -20.86 2.86
CA LEU A 79 -4.66 -21.47 4.13
C LEU A 79 -5.63 -22.62 4.46
N SER A 80 -5.17 -23.86 4.38
CA SER A 80 -5.92 -25.06 4.81
C SER A 80 -5.63 -25.42 6.26
N ASN A 81 -6.36 -26.38 6.82
CA ASN A 81 -6.21 -26.89 8.19
C ASN A 81 -6.31 -25.79 9.28
N GLN A 82 -7.19 -24.83 9.06
CA GLN A 82 -7.39 -23.71 9.99
C GLN A 82 -8.21 -24.16 11.21
N ALA A 83 -7.80 -23.76 12.41
CA ALA A 83 -8.58 -24.08 13.61
C ALA A 83 -9.90 -23.29 13.63
N PRO A 84 -11.05 -23.94 13.91
CA PRO A 84 -12.34 -23.26 14.01
C PRO A 84 -12.40 -22.31 15.22
N GLY A 85 -13.36 -21.39 15.21
CA GLY A 85 -13.56 -20.38 16.25
C GLY A 85 -13.32 -18.95 15.78
N ALA A 86 -13.36 -18.01 16.73
CA ALA A 86 -13.12 -16.60 16.49
C ALA A 86 -11.65 -16.36 16.14
N VAL A 87 -11.40 -15.61 15.06
CA VAL A 87 -10.06 -15.34 14.56
C VAL A 87 -9.99 -13.96 13.91
N THR A 88 -8.85 -13.30 14.05
CA THR A 88 -8.53 -12.11 13.26
C THR A 88 -7.37 -12.43 12.33
N TYR A 89 -7.57 -12.18 11.04
CA TYR A 89 -6.51 -12.20 10.05
C TYR A 89 -6.07 -10.78 9.71
N THR A 90 -4.77 -10.57 9.64
CA THR A 90 -4.18 -9.29 9.22
C THR A 90 -3.39 -9.50 7.94
N VAL A 91 -3.70 -8.72 6.90
CA VAL A 91 -3.03 -8.74 5.60
C VAL A 91 -2.27 -7.44 5.43
N PHE A 92 -0.96 -7.52 5.16
CA PHE A 92 -0.13 -6.35 4.88
C PHE A 92 1.02 -6.71 3.93
N ALA A 93 1.65 -5.69 3.36
CA ALA A 93 2.80 -5.85 2.48
C ALA A 93 3.75 -4.66 2.65
N SER A 94 5.00 -4.86 2.22
CA SER A 94 5.96 -3.78 2.00
C SER A 94 6.21 -3.65 0.52
N ASP A 95 6.30 -2.43 0.00
CA ASP A 95 6.65 -2.21 -1.40
C ASP A 95 8.12 -2.55 -1.69
N VAL A 96 8.51 -2.43 -2.96
CA VAL A 96 9.88 -2.70 -3.44
C VAL A 96 10.94 -1.76 -2.84
N GLN A 97 10.54 -0.67 -2.21
CA GLN A 97 11.41 0.29 -1.52
C GLN A 97 11.45 0.03 0.01
N GLY A 98 10.71 -0.98 0.49
CA GLY A 98 10.63 -1.34 1.90
C GLY A 98 9.61 -0.52 2.70
N LEU A 99 8.82 0.35 2.07
CA LEU A 99 7.75 1.06 2.76
C LEU A 99 6.60 0.10 3.07
N VAL A 100 6.24 0.05 4.34
CA VAL A 100 5.16 -0.80 4.83
C VAL A 100 3.82 -0.11 4.59
N GLY A 101 2.93 -0.76 3.84
CA GLY A 101 1.55 -0.33 3.62
C GLY A 101 0.69 -0.26 4.88
N SER A 102 -0.55 0.22 4.75
CA SER A 102 -1.54 0.08 5.81
C SER A 102 -2.04 -1.38 5.86
N PRO A 103 -2.03 -2.05 7.03
CA PRO A 103 -2.63 -3.37 7.16
C PRO A 103 -4.14 -3.33 6.97
N MET A 104 -4.71 -4.46 6.58
CA MET A 104 -6.16 -4.73 6.59
C MET A 104 -6.46 -5.88 7.54
N ASP A 105 -7.44 -5.68 8.43
CA ASP A 105 -7.85 -6.67 9.42
C ASP A 105 -9.22 -7.27 9.08
N PHE A 106 -9.34 -8.59 9.23
CA PHE A 106 -10.56 -9.36 8.97
C PHE A 106 -10.88 -10.24 10.18
N SER A 107 -11.94 -9.90 10.90
CA SER A 107 -12.43 -10.71 12.02
C SER A 107 -13.51 -11.67 11.53
N LEU A 108 -13.29 -12.96 11.74
CA LEU A 108 -14.13 -14.05 11.25
C LEU A 108 -14.50 -15.02 12.38
N GLN A 109 -15.61 -15.72 12.20
CA GLN A 109 -15.95 -16.91 12.96
C GLN A 109 -15.81 -18.12 12.03
N LEU A 110 -14.76 -18.93 12.22
CA LEU A 110 -14.54 -20.14 11.41
C LEU A 110 -15.35 -21.32 11.95
N THR A 111 -16.00 -22.05 11.05
CA THR A 111 -16.74 -23.29 11.36
C THR A 111 -15.95 -24.47 10.84
N LEU A 112 -15.91 -25.58 11.59
CA LEU A 112 -15.19 -26.78 11.18
C LEU A 112 -15.66 -27.26 9.81
N GLY A 113 -14.73 -27.48 8.88
CA GLY A 113 -15.02 -27.96 7.52
C GLY A 113 -15.49 -26.87 6.55
N SER A 114 -15.55 -25.60 6.96
CA SER A 114 -15.94 -24.51 6.07
C SER A 114 -14.76 -23.92 5.31
N THR A 115 -15.02 -23.44 4.08
CA THR A 115 -14.08 -22.61 3.33
C THR A 115 -14.62 -21.19 3.23
N VAL A 116 -13.89 -20.22 3.77
CA VAL A 116 -14.22 -18.79 3.69
C VAL A 116 -13.33 -18.13 2.64
N THR A 117 -13.91 -17.34 1.73
CA THR A 117 -13.13 -16.57 0.73
C THR A 117 -13.24 -15.08 1.02
N LEU A 118 -12.10 -14.45 1.25
CA LEU A 118 -11.93 -13.00 1.37
C LEU A 118 -11.43 -12.46 0.02
N SER A 119 -12.36 -11.90 -0.75
CA SER A 119 -12.10 -11.27 -2.06
C SER A 119 -12.15 -9.75 -1.95
N GLY A 120 -11.61 -9.05 -2.96
CA GLY A 120 -11.66 -7.59 -3.04
C GLY A 120 -10.69 -6.90 -2.09
N ILE A 121 -9.70 -7.63 -1.57
CA ILE A 121 -8.62 -7.06 -0.77
C ILE A 121 -7.79 -6.18 -1.71
N PHE A 122 -7.74 -4.88 -1.47
CA PHE A 122 -6.82 -3.99 -2.18
C PHE A 122 -6.13 -3.11 -1.16
N LEU A 123 -4.88 -3.46 -0.84
CA LEU A 123 -4.05 -2.69 0.07
C LEU A 123 -3.82 -1.28 -0.50
N GLY A 124 -4.00 -0.27 0.34
CA GLY A 124 -3.75 1.12 -0.05
C GLY A 124 -2.33 1.36 -0.56
N PRO A 125 -2.11 2.40 -1.38
CA PRO A 125 -0.77 2.80 -1.80
C PRO A 125 0.18 2.94 -0.60
N THR A 126 1.47 2.71 -0.78
CA THR A 126 2.45 3.30 0.12
C THR A 126 2.53 4.80 -0.17
N ILE A 127 2.97 5.58 0.82
CA ILE A 127 3.16 7.03 0.66
C ILE A 127 4.33 7.48 1.53
N GLN A 128 5.13 8.38 0.98
CA GLN A 128 6.12 9.18 1.67
C GLN A 128 6.18 10.58 1.07
N ALA A 129 6.74 11.51 1.84
CA ALA A 129 7.08 12.85 1.39
C ALA A 129 8.60 12.97 1.33
N ASP A 130 9.12 13.67 0.33
CA ASP A 130 10.56 13.97 0.22
C ASP A 130 11.04 14.95 1.31
N LYS A 131 10.12 15.70 1.91
CA LYS A 131 10.38 16.72 2.94
C LYS A 131 9.29 16.69 4.01
N ASP A 132 9.69 16.93 5.25
CA ASP A 132 8.81 17.12 6.41
C ASP A 132 8.53 18.60 6.71
N ARG A 133 9.31 19.52 6.12
CA ARG A 133 9.16 20.96 6.28
C ARG A 133 9.45 21.71 4.98
N LEU A 134 8.56 22.63 4.64
CA LEU A 134 8.58 23.41 3.40
C LEU A 134 8.41 24.89 3.71
N ARG A 135 8.95 25.75 2.87
CA ARG A 135 8.62 27.18 2.86
C ARG A 135 7.50 27.46 1.87
N LEU A 136 6.71 28.49 2.11
CA LEU A 136 5.74 28.98 1.14
C LEU A 136 6.47 29.34 -0.17
N GLY A 137 6.08 28.70 -1.28
CA GLY A 137 6.78 28.78 -2.57
C GLY A 137 7.61 27.54 -2.93
N ASP A 138 7.93 26.69 -1.95
CA ASP A 138 8.54 25.38 -2.21
C ASP A 138 7.51 24.39 -2.77
N THR A 139 8.03 23.24 -3.21
CA THR A 139 7.24 22.07 -3.61
C THR A 139 7.60 20.88 -2.74
N VAL A 140 6.57 20.12 -2.32
CA VAL A 140 6.69 18.79 -1.72
C VAL A 140 6.44 17.74 -2.80
N THR A 141 7.25 16.69 -2.81
CA THR A 141 7.07 15.52 -3.65
C THR A 141 6.47 14.40 -2.80
N LEU A 142 5.23 14.04 -3.09
CA LEU A 142 4.57 12.87 -2.53
C LEU A 142 4.73 11.70 -3.49
N LEU A 143 5.18 10.55 -2.99
CA LEU A 143 5.42 9.37 -3.82
C LEU A 143 5.19 8.06 -3.07
N GLY A 144 5.04 6.98 -3.83
CA GLY A 144 4.95 5.63 -3.29
C GLY A 144 4.66 4.61 -4.39
N VAL A 145 4.14 3.45 -3.99
CA VAL A 145 3.86 2.32 -4.87
C VAL A 145 2.43 1.82 -4.63
N THR A 146 1.75 1.43 -5.70
CA THR A 146 0.45 0.75 -5.71
C THR A 146 0.39 -0.24 -6.88
N ALA A 147 -0.79 -0.74 -7.24
CA ALA A 147 -0.93 -1.62 -8.40
C ALA A 147 -0.66 -0.89 -9.72
N PRO A 148 -0.07 -1.56 -10.74
CA PRO A 148 0.35 -0.91 -11.97
C PRO A 148 -0.80 -0.19 -12.68
N ARG A 149 -0.52 1.00 -13.22
CA ARG A 149 -1.49 1.81 -13.99
C ARG A 149 -2.75 2.22 -13.22
N SER A 150 -2.73 2.15 -11.89
CA SER A 150 -3.85 2.61 -11.07
C SER A 150 -3.92 4.14 -11.03
N GLU A 151 -5.12 4.69 -11.02
CA GLU A 151 -5.32 6.10 -10.69
C GLU A 151 -5.14 6.27 -9.17
N VAL A 152 -4.35 7.26 -8.77
CA VAL A 152 -4.07 7.55 -7.36
C VAL A 152 -4.70 8.90 -7.00
N THR A 153 -5.56 8.90 -5.99
CA THR A 153 -6.11 10.11 -5.38
C THR A 153 -5.35 10.39 -4.09
N ILE A 154 -4.73 11.56 -4.01
CA ILE A 154 -4.05 12.07 -2.82
C ILE A 154 -4.94 13.11 -2.15
N ILE A 155 -5.14 12.98 -0.84
CA ILE A 155 -5.85 13.96 -0.01
C ILE A 155 -4.83 14.55 0.95
N VAL A 156 -4.63 15.86 0.86
CA VAL A 156 -3.83 16.65 1.82
C VAL A 156 -4.80 17.37 2.74
N ALA A 157 -4.82 16.95 3.99
CA ALA A 157 -5.62 17.59 5.03
C ALA A 157 -5.00 18.95 5.41
N SER A 158 -5.84 19.98 5.39
CA SER A 158 -5.55 21.36 5.76
C SER A 158 -6.84 22.01 6.28
N GLU A 159 -6.88 23.34 6.47
CA GLU A 159 -8.14 24.03 6.77
C GLU A 159 -9.25 23.71 5.75
N GLN A 160 -8.85 23.50 4.49
CA GLN A 160 -9.72 22.98 3.45
C GLN A 160 -8.99 21.89 2.66
N ASP A 161 -9.38 20.63 2.89
CA ASP A 161 -8.83 19.46 2.22
C ASP A 161 -8.57 19.70 0.74
N ARG A 162 -7.32 19.47 0.32
CA ARG A 162 -6.90 19.55 -1.07
C ARG A 162 -6.79 18.15 -1.64
N MET A 163 -7.33 17.99 -2.84
CA MET A 163 -7.30 16.71 -3.55
C MET A 163 -6.47 16.83 -4.82
N PHE A 164 -5.57 15.89 -5.01
CA PHE A 164 -4.72 15.77 -6.20
C PHE A 164 -4.87 14.38 -6.80
N THR A 165 -4.63 14.27 -8.09
CA THR A 165 -4.60 12.98 -8.80
C THR A 165 -3.30 12.79 -9.55
N THR A 166 -2.92 11.52 -9.72
CA THR A 166 -1.83 11.06 -10.58
C THR A 166 -2.11 9.62 -11.01
N THR A 167 -1.27 9.05 -11.86
CA THR A 167 -1.40 7.66 -12.30
C THR A 167 -0.10 6.92 -12.00
N ALA A 168 -0.20 5.73 -11.42
CA ALA A 168 0.94 4.86 -11.22
C ALA A 168 1.47 4.35 -12.56
N ASP A 169 2.78 4.19 -12.68
CA ASP A 169 3.40 3.66 -13.88
C ASP A 169 3.26 2.13 -13.99
N ALA A 170 3.95 1.51 -14.96
CA ALA A 170 3.92 0.07 -15.17
C ALA A 170 4.59 -0.73 -14.04
N SER A 171 5.43 -0.09 -13.23
CA SER A 171 6.04 -0.68 -12.02
C SER A 171 5.18 -0.48 -10.76
N GLY A 172 4.08 0.28 -10.87
CA GLY A 172 3.24 0.65 -9.74
C GLY A 172 3.70 1.90 -8.99
N ALA A 173 4.85 2.47 -9.36
CA ALA A 173 5.35 3.70 -8.75
C ALA A 173 4.51 4.91 -9.17
N TRP A 174 4.25 5.81 -8.24
CA TRP A 174 3.52 7.05 -8.50
C TRP A 174 4.23 8.22 -7.81
N VAL A 175 4.12 9.40 -8.43
CA VAL A 175 4.70 10.65 -7.94
C VAL A 175 3.70 11.77 -8.15
N ARG A 176 3.60 12.68 -7.17
CA ARG A 176 2.85 13.93 -7.26
C ARG A 176 3.62 15.06 -6.60
N GLN A 177 3.89 16.11 -7.35
CA GLN A 177 4.40 17.38 -6.83
C GLN A 177 3.23 18.28 -6.42
N VAL A 178 3.35 18.89 -5.25
CA VAL A 178 2.37 19.82 -4.67
C VAL A 178 3.09 21.10 -4.26
N VAL A 179 2.63 22.24 -4.79
CA VAL A 179 3.18 23.55 -4.44
C VAL A 179 2.62 23.97 -3.08
N ALA A 180 3.49 24.43 -2.18
CA ALA A 180 3.10 24.81 -0.83
C ALA A 180 2.01 25.91 -0.79
N GLN A 181 1.95 26.74 -1.83
CA GLN A 181 0.91 27.78 -2.00
C GLN A 181 -0.50 27.20 -2.14
N ASP A 182 -0.66 26.00 -2.71
CA ASP A 182 -1.97 25.38 -2.94
C ASP A 182 -2.61 24.85 -1.65
N ILE A 183 -1.78 24.53 -0.66
CA ILE A 183 -2.17 23.91 0.61
C ILE A 183 -2.09 24.87 1.80
N GLY A 184 -1.37 25.99 1.67
CA GLY A 184 -1.28 27.05 2.68
C GLY A 184 -0.17 26.83 3.71
N ILE A 185 0.00 27.79 4.61
CA ILE A 185 0.89 27.69 5.78
C ILE A 185 0.18 26.86 6.86
N GLY A 186 0.90 25.96 7.51
CA GLY A 186 0.38 25.14 8.61
C GLY A 186 0.95 23.73 8.61
N ASP A 187 0.41 22.92 9.52
CA ASP A 187 0.68 21.49 9.55
C ASP A 187 -0.30 20.75 8.63
N HIS A 188 0.23 19.80 7.86
CA HIS A 188 -0.53 19.01 6.91
C HIS A 188 -0.30 17.53 7.12
N THR A 189 -1.31 16.75 6.77
CA THR A 189 -1.16 15.30 6.62
C THR A 189 -1.65 14.89 5.24
N ALA A 190 -0.91 14.01 4.56
CA ALA A 190 -1.30 13.46 3.27
C ALA A 190 -1.54 11.96 3.38
N ARG A 191 -2.58 11.48 2.70
CA ARG A 191 -2.88 10.06 2.49
C ARG A 191 -3.37 9.85 1.06
N ALA A 192 -3.21 8.64 0.56
CA ALA A 192 -3.56 8.27 -0.81
C ALA A 192 -4.49 7.05 -0.83
N LYS A 193 -5.31 6.94 -1.86
CA LYS A 193 -6.02 5.71 -2.25
C LYS A 193 -5.89 5.52 -3.76
N ALA A 194 -6.09 4.30 -4.23
CA ALA A 194 -5.96 3.95 -5.63
C ALA A 194 -7.24 3.30 -6.19
N VAL A 195 -7.44 3.49 -7.48
CA VAL A 195 -8.43 2.78 -8.29
C VAL A 195 -7.67 2.02 -9.39
N SER A 196 -7.79 0.70 -9.37
CA SER A 196 -7.16 -0.20 -10.35
C SER A 196 -7.80 -0.02 -11.74
N PRO A 197 -7.11 -0.40 -12.84
CA PRO A 197 -7.74 -0.48 -14.16
C PRO A 197 -9.01 -1.34 -14.20
N GLY A 198 -9.09 -2.37 -13.35
CA GLY A 198 -10.28 -3.21 -13.15
C GLY A 198 -11.36 -2.60 -12.25
N GLN A 199 -11.23 -1.32 -11.88
CA GLN A 199 -12.15 -0.55 -11.04
C GLN A 199 -12.24 -1.00 -9.57
N GLU A 200 -11.31 -1.84 -9.10
CA GLU A 200 -11.17 -2.11 -7.67
C GLU A 200 -10.62 -0.87 -6.94
N VAL A 201 -11.20 -0.54 -5.78
CA VAL A 201 -10.80 0.61 -4.96
C VAL A 201 -10.02 0.14 -3.74
N SER A 202 -8.87 0.74 -3.47
CA SER A 202 -8.03 0.38 -2.32
C SER A 202 -8.53 0.98 -1.00
N SER A 203 -8.02 0.45 0.11
CA SER A 203 -8.00 1.23 1.37
C SER A 203 -7.13 2.48 1.23
N PHE A 204 -7.20 3.37 2.21
CA PHE A 204 -6.23 4.46 2.32
C PHE A 204 -4.85 3.92 2.71
N SER A 205 -3.82 4.62 2.24
CA SER A 205 -2.45 4.52 2.72
C SER A 205 -2.36 4.90 4.21
N LYS A 206 -1.18 4.70 4.79
CA LYS A 206 -0.77 5.46 5.99
C LYS A 206 -0.79 6.97 5.71
N SER A 207 -0.81 7.77 6.77
CA SER A 207 -0.64 9.22 6.63
C SER A 207 0.84 9.59 6.73
N VAL A 208 1.29 10.52 5.89
CA VAL A 208 2.57 11.23 6.04
C VAL A 208 2.29 12.66 6.51
N ALA A 209 3.08 13.16 7.45
CA ALA A 209 2.93 14.52 7.97
C ALA A 209 4.07 15.42 7.46
N PHE A 210 3.75 16.67 7.17
CA PHE A 210 4.72 17.70 6.84
C PHE A 210 4.15 19.08 7.17
N SER A 211 5.00 20.09 7.27
CA SER A 211 4.61 21.46 7.61
C SER A 211 5.02 22.46 6.52
N VAL A 212 4.17 23.43 6.27
CA VAL A 212 4.49 24.61 5.45
C VAL A 212 4.65 25.78 6.39
N ILE A 213 5.84 26.37 6.41
CA ILE A 213 6.11 27.62 7.11
C ILE A 213 6.07 28.79 6.14
N ALA A 214 5.90 30.00 6.67
CA ALA A 214 6.15 31.20 5.89
C ALA A 214 7.54 31.10 5.22
N GLY A 215 7.62 31.57 3.98
CA GLY A 215 8.92 31.86 3.38
C GLY A 215 9.71 32.84 4.24
N PRO A 216 11.00 33.10 3.93
CA PRO A 216 11.60 34.32 4.46
C PRO A 216 10.64 35.46 4.10
N ALA A 217 10.33 36.36 5.03
CA ALA A 217 9.63 37.59 4.68
C ALA A 217 10.36 38.15 3.47
N GLU A 218 9.64 38.47 2.39
CA GLU A 218 10.22 39.28 1.32
C GLU A 218 10.97 40.41 2.03
N PRO A 219 12.27 40.65 1.76
CA PRO A 219 13.07 41.58 2.54
C PRO A 219 12.39 42.94 2.69
N CYS A 220 11.52 43.26 1.74
CA CYS A 220 10.79 44.48 1.57
C CYS A 220 9.33 44.47 2.03
N ASP A 221 8.82 43.35 2.58
CA ASP A 221 7.43 43.26 3.03
C ASP A 221 7.20 44.21 4.22
N GLY A 222 6.12 44.98 4.15
CA GLY A 222 5.83 46.06 5.10
C GLY A 222 6.82 47.25 5.10
N LYS A 223 7.88 47.23 4.26
CA LYS A 223 8.84 48.35 4.16
C LYS A 223 8.34 49.41 3.21
N ASN A 224 8.88 50.63 3.39
CA ASN A 224 8.55 51.75 2.53
C ASN A 224 8.87 51.39 1.07
N ARG A 225 7.98 51.74 0.14
CA ARG A 225 8.21 51.50 -1.30
C ARG A 225 9.45 52.21 -1.84
N ALA A 226 9.87 53.31 -1.21
CA ALA A 226 11.09 54.05 -1.53
C ALA A 226 12.36 53.46 -0.88
N ASP A 227 12.21 52.49 0.03
CA ASP A 227 13.31 51.66 0.53
C ASP A 227 13.51 50.53 -0.50
N ILE A 228 14.42 50.79 -1.45
CA ILE A 228 14.65 50.00 -2.66
C ILE A 228 15.54 48.79 -2.33
N ASN A 229 16.49 48.95 -1.40
CA ASN A 229 17.35 47.85 -0.93
C ASN A 229 16.73 47.06 0.23
N CYS A 230 15.65 47.58 0.81
CA CYS A 230 14.89 46.96 1.87
C CYS A 230 15.70 46.80 3.15
N ASP A 231 16.45 47.81 3.55
CA ASP A 231 17.22 47.83 4.80
C ASP A 231 16.49 48.48 5.99
N GLY A 232 15.28 49.01 5.75
CA GLY A 232 14.44 49.69 6.73
C GLY A 232 14.59 51.22 6.72
N LYS A 233 15.41 51.79 5.84
CA LYS A 233 15.62 53.23 5.70
C LYS A 233 15.47 53.64 4.23
N VAL A 234 15.25 54.94 3.98
CA VAL A 234 15.19 55.51 2.63
C VAL A 234 16.29 56.54 2.53
N ASN A 235 17.47 56.12 2.09
CA ASN A 235 18.70 56.91 2.21
C ASN A 235 19.54 56.94 0.92
N LEU A 236 20.80 57.38 1.03
CA LEU A 236 21.70 57.52 -0.12
C LEU A 236 21.95 56.21 -0.87
N THR A 237 21.85 55.07 -0.18
CA THR A 237 21.98 53.74 -0.79
C THR A 237 20.82 53.47 -1.75
N ASP A 238 19.58 53.70 -1.31
CA ASP A 238 18.40 53.59 -2.17
C ASP A 238 18.46 54.57 -3.34
N PHE A 239 18.91 55.81 -3.07
CA PHE A 239 19.11 56.80 -4.12
C PHE A 239 20.11 56.34 -5.17
N SER A 240 21.20 55.68 -4.77
CA SER A 240 22.18 55.13 -5.70
C SER A 240 21.57 54.04 -6.60
N ILE A 241 20.64 53.24 -6.07
CA ILE A 241 19.93 52.22 -6.83
C ILE A 241 18.91 52.87 -7.77
N LEU A 242 18.14 53.87 -7.31
CA LEU A 242 17.22 54.64 -8.14
C LEU A 242 17.96 55.26 -9.35
N LEU A 243 19.12 55.87 -9.11
CA LEU A 243 19.94 56.47 -10.17
C LEU A 243 20.53 55.43 -11.13
N PHE A 244 20.89 54.25 -10.63
CA PHE A 244 21.38 53.16 -11.47
C PHE A 244 20.33 52.74 -12.52
N TYR A 245 19.05 52.74 -12.15
CA TYR A 245 17.94 52.40 -13.03
C TYR A 245 17.32 53.61 -13.77
N TRP A 246 17.92 54.80 -13.67
CA TRP A 246 17.35 56.03 -14.24
C TRP A 246 17.05 55.93 -15.74
N ARG A 247 15.83 56.33 -16.14
CA ARG A 247 15.26 56.27 -17.50
C ARG A 247 15.13 54.87 -18.10
N GLN A 248 15.39 53.81 -17.33
CA GLN A 248 15.12 52.46 -17.79
C GLN A 248 13.61 52.20 -17.80
N ARG A 249 13.17 51.52 -18.85
CA ARG A 249 11.81 50.98 -18.94
C ARG A 249 11.81 49.55 -18.43
N GLU A 250 10.79 49.18 -17.66
CA GLU A 250 10.66 47.85 -17.05
C GLU A 250 11.99 47.40 -16.38
N PRO A 251 12.50 48.16 -15.39
CA PRO A 251 13.80 47.88 -14.80
C PRO A 251 13.84 46.49 -14.16
N ALA A 252 14.98 45.80 -14.27
CA ALA A 252 15.17 44.47 -13.69
C ALA A 252 14.89 44.45 -12.17
N ASN A 253 15.16 45.56 -11.48
CA ASN A 253 14.65 45.80 -10.13
C ASN A 253 13.37 46.66 -10.20
N ALA A 254 12.21 46.02 -10.14
CA ALA A 254 10.91 46.67 -10.20
C ALA A 254 10.66 47.67 -9.05
N ARG A 255 11.44 47.65 -7.96
CA ARG A 255 11.31 48.64 -6.86
C ARG A 255 11.90 50.01 -7.20
N ALA A 256 12.78 50.09 -8.20
CA ALA A 256 13.31 51.38 -8.64
C ALA A 256 12.26 52.23 -9.36
N ASP A 257 11.25 51.59 -9.94
CA ASP A 257 10.02 52.21 -10.45
C ASP A 257 8.99 52.26 -9.30
N ILE A 258 9.08 53.33 -8.52
CA ILE A 258 8.35 53.47 -7.24
C ILE A 258 6.85 53.70 -7.50
N ASN A 259 6.49 54.40 -8.59
CA ASN A 259 5.10 54.64 -8.97
C ASN A 259 4.50 53.51 -9.84
N ARG A 260 5.33 52.62 -10.38
CA ARG A 260 4.96 51.49 -11.25
C ARG A 260 4.37 51.94 -12.60
N ASP A 261 4.86 53.04 -13.14
CA ASP A 261 4.44 53.54 -14.46
C ASP A 261 5.23 52.90 -15.61
N GLY A 262 6.19 52.04 -15.29
CA GLY A 262 7.03 51.31 -16.21
C GLY A 262 8.32 52.05 -16.59
N THR A 263 8.58 53.26 -16.09
CA THR A 263 9.80 54.03 -16.40
C THR A 263 10.35 54.77 -15.18
N VAL A 264 11.58 54.47 -14.75
CA VAL A 264 12.21 55.20 -13.63
C VAL A 264 12.53 56.64 -14.05
N ASN A 265 11.83 57.62 -13.47
CA ASN A 265 11.93 59.01 -13.87
C ASN A 265 11.78 60.00 -12.69
N LEU A 266 11.59 61.29 -13.02
CA LEU A 266 11.47 62.36 -12.03
C LEU A 266 10.30 62.14 -11.06
N THR A 267 9.26 61.45 -11.50
CA THR A 267 8.11 61.08 -10.67
C THR A 267 8.54 60.13 -9.55
N ASP A 268 9.29 59.07 -9.87
CA ASP A 268 9.86 58.17 -8.85
C ASP A 268 10.79 58.91 -7.91
N PHE A 269 11.65 59.79 -8.44
CA PHE A 269 12.53 60.61 -7.61
C PHE A 269 11.76 61.51 -6.65
N SER A 270 10.63 62.08 -7.08
CA SER A 270 9.79 62.91 -6.21
C SER A 270 9.14 62.11 -5.07
N ILE A 271 8.68 60.88 -5.35
CA ILE A 271 8.13 59.97 -4.34
C ILE A 271 9.24 59.47 -3.40
N PHE A 272 10.42 59.20 -3.94
CA PHE A 272 11.60 58.84 -3.17
C PHE A 272 11.96 59.92 -2.14
N LEU A 273 12.05 61.18 -2.57
CA LEU A 273 12.34 62.32 -1.67
C LEU A 273 11.24 62.54 -0.63
N PHE A 274 9.98 62.32 -0.97
CA PHE A 274 8.87 62.39 -0.02
C PHE A 274 9.05 61.39 1.14
N HIS A 275 9.63 60.23 0.85
CA HIS A 275 9.84 59.16 1.81
C HIS A 275 11.22 59.16 2.47
N TRP A 276 12.08 60.13 2.14
CA TRP A 276 13.46 60.20 2.64
C TRP A 276 13.53 60.16 4.16
N SER A 277 14.31 59.21 4.69
CA SER A 277 14.60 59.07 6.12
C SER A 277 16.12 59.05 6.35
N ARG A 278 16.56 59.71 7.43
CA ARG A 278 17.99 59.79 7.79
C ARG A 278 18.52 58.46 8.31
#